data_AF-L7WAY3-F1
#
_entry.id   AF-L7WAY3-F1
#
_cell.length_a   1.000
_cell.length_b   1.000
_cell.length_c   1.000
_cell.angle_alpha   90.00
_cell.angle_beta   90.00
_cell.angle_gamma   90.00
#
_symmetry.space_group_name_H-M   'P 1'
#
loop_
_entity.id
_entity.type
_entity.pdbx_description
1 polymer ?
#
loop_
_entity_poly.entity_id
_entity_poly.type
_entity_poly.pdbx_seq_one_letter_code
_entity_poly.pdbx_strand_id
1 'polypeptide(L)'
;MKKLMILVAILTVGITNAQREMRDMSPEQMASIKSKKMTLALDLDANQQAKVETLFLEEAKDRAANKLTREERAKLTSAQKAAKMEEILEKRIAIKRQMKSILNDDQYARFEKMMAKNAQRKMKGAKKRKGKRGNDGE
;
A
#
# COMPACT_ATOMS: atom_id res chain seq x y z
N MET A 1 -31.88 16.76 -32.31
CA MET A 1 -30.51 16.65 -32.86
C MET A 1 -29.99 18.06 -33.12
N LYS A 2 -29.17 18.67 -32.25
CA LYS A 2 -27.68 18.71 -32.29
C LYS A 2 -27.36 20.02 -31.53
N LYS A 3 -26.46 20.18 -30.55
CA LYS A 3 -25.38 19.37 -29.99
C LYS A 3 -25.15 19.85 -28.54
N LEU A 4 -25.06 18.87 -27.67
CA LEU A 4 -24.37 18.89 -26.37
C LEU A 4 -22.86 19.02 -26.67
N MET A 5 -22.18 20.09 -26.23
CA MET A 5 -20.71 20.30 -26.23
C MET A 5 -20.51 21.76 -25.77
N ILE A 6 -20.13 22.12 -24.54
CA ILE A 6 -18.84 21.89 -23.88
C ILE A 6 -19.03 22.28 -22.41
N LEU A 7 -19.00 21.32 -21.49
CA LEU A 7 -18.80 21.59 -20.06
C LEU A 7 -17.98 20.44 -19.45
N VAL A 8 -16.87 20.12 -20.13
CA VAL A 8 -15.87 19.13 -19.70
C VAL A 8 -14.50 19.75 -19.92
N ALA A 9 -14.14 20.72 -19.08
CA ALA A 9 -12.80 21.32 -19.11
C ALA A 9 -12.19 21.59 -17.72
N ILE A 10 -12.78 21.08 -16.62
CA ILE A 10 -12.25 21.31 -15.25
C ILE A 10 -12.20 20.02 -14.41
N LEU A 11 -11.84 18.87 -15.01
CA LEU A 11 -11.64 17.63 -14.25
C LEU A 11 -10.27 16.95 -14.46
N THR A 12 -9.43 17.46 -15.34
CA THR A 12 -8.13 16.83 -15.64
C THR A 12 -6.96 17.42 -14.84
N VAL A 13 -7.07 18.64 -14.31
CA VAL A 13 -5.99 19.29 -13.53
C VAL A 13 -5.97 18.84 -12.05
N GLY A 14 -7.07 18.28 -11.55
CA GLY A 14 -7.15 17.80 -10.15
C GLY A 14 -6.40 16.49 -9.87
N ILE A 15 -6.18 15.64 -10.88
CA ILE A 15 -5.56 14.32 -10.69
C ILE A 15 -4.03 14.43 -10.55
N THR A 16 -3.40 15.41 -11.22
CA THR A 16 -1.94 15.60 -11.16
C THR A 16 -1.49 16.18 -9.82
N ASN A 17 -2.29 17.04 -9.18
CA ASN A 17 -1.96 17.63 -7.88
C ASN A 17 -2.18 16.63 -6.72
N ALA A 18 -3.29 15.89 -6.72
CA ALA A 18 -3.56 14.88 -5.70
C ALA A 18 -2.52 13.73 -5.66
N GLN A 19 -1.94 13.38 -6.82
CA GLN A 19 -0.85 12.39 -6.88
C GLN A 19 0.50 12.92 -6.39
N ARG A 20 0.75 14.24 -6.44
CA ARG A 20 1.95 14.86 -5.86
C ARG A 20 1.81 15.03 -4.35
N GLU A 21 0.69 15.52 -3.85
CA GLU A 21 0.46 15.70 -2.41
C GLU A 21 0.56 14.37 -1.62
N MET A 22 0.12 13.25 -2.20
CA MET A 22 0.30 11.94 -1.57
C MET A 22 1.76 11.44 -1.55
N ARG A 23 2.63 11.95 -2.43
CA ARG A 23 4.05 11.56 -2.49
C ARG A 23 4.90 12.25 -1.41
N ASP A 24 4.45 13.39 -0.90
CA ASP A 24 5.20 14.25 0.03
C ASP A 24 4.67 14.18 1.48
N MET A 25 3.80 13.22 1.79
CA MET A 25 3.28 13.03 3.15
C MET A 25 4.37 12.56 4.11
N SER A 26 4.38 13.12 5.32
CA SER A 26 5.29 12.66 6.38
C SER A 26 4.94 11.23 6.83
N PRO A 27 5.91 10.47 7.40
CA PRO A 27 5.64 9.17 8.02
C PRO A 27 4.49 9.19 9.02
N GLU A 28 4.37 10.26 9.81
CA GLU A 28 3.33 10.49 10.82
C GLU A 28 1.96 10.66 10.16
N GLN A 29 1.86 11.50 9.12
CA GLN A 29 0.61 11.68 8.38
C GLN A 29 0.16 10.39 7.70
N MET A 30 1.09 9.63 7.11
CA MET A 30 0.80 8.34 6.51
C MET A 30 0.30 7.33 7.54
N ALA A 31 0.95 7.25 8.70
CA ALA A 31 0.56 6.37 9.80
C ALA A 31 -0.85 6.70 10.29
N SER A 32 -1.14 7.99 10.53
CA SER A 32 -2.45 8.46 11.01
C SER A 32 -3.58 8.19 10.03
N ILE A 33 -3.36 8.41 8.73
CA ILE A 33 -4.38 8.09 7.71
C ILE A 33 -4.62 6.57 7.64
N LYS A 34 -3.55 5.78 7.72
CA LYS A 34 -3.64 4.33 7.60
C LYS A 34 -4.28 3.70 8.83
N SER A 35 -4.02 4.22 10.04
CA SER A 35 -4.69 3.79 11.28
C SER A 35 -6.18 4.09 11.21
N LYS A 36 -6.59 5.32 10.84
CA LYS A 36 -7.99 5.70 10.67
C LYS A 36 -8.73 4.87 9.61
N LYS A 37 -8.07 4.56 8.48
CA LYS A 37 -8.63 3.64 7.48
C LYS A 37 -8.81 2.22 8.02
N MET A 38 -7.90 1.77 8.88
CA MET A 38 -8.03 0.47 9.54
C MET A 38 -9.18 0.49 10.55
N THR A 39 -9.33 1.58 11.32
CA THR A 39 -10.47 1.83 12.20
C THR A 39 -11.78 1.73 11.45
N LEU A 40 -11.93 2.39 10.30
CA LEU A 40 -13.14 2.31 9.48
C LEU A 40 -13.44 0.90 8.94
N ALA A 41 -12.43 0.06 8.77
CA ALA A 41 -12.59 -1.28 8.20
C ALA A 41 -12.83 -2.36 9.26
N LEU A 42 -12.33 -2.16 10.47
CA LEU A 42 -12.29 -3.15 11.54
C LEU A 42 -13.01 -2.69 12.81
N ASP A 43 -13.54 -1.48 12.86
CA ASP A 43 -14.18 -0.90 14.04
C ASP A 43 -13.23 -0.91 15.25
N LEU A 44 -12.01 -0.40 15.05
CA LEU A 44 -10.99 -0.35 16.10
C LEU A 44 -11.41 0.61 17.21
N ASP A 45 -11.18 0.23 18.47
CA ASP A 45 -11.29 1.17 19.58
C ASP A 45 -10.10 2.17 19.61
N ALA A 46 -10.17 3.17 20.48
CA ALA A 46 -9.14 4.21 20.58
C ALA A 46 -7.75 3.66 20.94
N ASN A 47 -7.67 2.66 21.81
CA ASN A 47 -6.42 2.03 22.22
C ASN A 47 -5.83 1.19 21.08
N GLN A 48 -6.66 0.44 20.38
CA GLN A 48 -6.28 -0.33 19.20
C GLN A 48 -5.78 0.58 18.08
N GLN A 49 -6.52 1.65 17.78
CA GLN A 49 -6.12 2.61 16.75
C GLN A 49 -4.76 3.24 17.07
N ALA A 50 -4.53 3.65 18.32
CA ALA A 50 -3.25 4.23 18.74
C ALA A 50 -2.08 3.25 18.53
N LYS A 51 -2.25 1.98 18.94
CA LYS A 51 -1.22 0.93 18.74
C LYS A 51 -0.96 0.65 17.26
N VAL A 52 -2.03 0.61 16.44
CA VAL A 52 -1.91 0.43 14.98
C VAL A 52 -1.21 1.62 14.33
N GLU A 53 -1.46 2.84 14.81
CA GLU A 53 -0.79 4.05 14.33
C GLU A 53 0.71 4.02 14.62
N THR A 54 1.11 3.68 15.86
CA THR A 54 2.53 3.49 16.21
C THR A 54 3.18 2.45 15.31
N LEU A 55 2.53 1.29 15.12
CA LEU A 55 3.03 0.24 14.24
C LEU A 55 3.22 0.72 12.80
N PHE A 56 2.28 1.50 12.26
CA PHE A 56 2.41 2.05 10.91
C PHE A 56 3.42 3.17 10.80
N LEU A 57 3.66 3.91 11.88
CA LEU A 57 4.72 4.93 11.93
C LEU A 57 6.09 4.28 11.84
N GLU A 58 6.33 3.21 12.61
CA GLU A 58 7.56 2.42 12.53
C GLU A 58 7.76 1.86 11.12
N GLU A 59 6.72 1.25 10.53
CA GLU A 59 6.78 0.74 9.15
C GLU A 59 7.09 1.86 8.12
N ALA A 60 6.49 3.04 8.29
CA ALA A 60 6.70 4.17 7.40
C ALA A 60 8.12 4.73 7.49
N LYS A 61 8.66 4.86 8.71
CA LYS A 61 10.04 5.29 8.97
C LYS A 61 11.05 4.29 8.41
N ASP A 62 10.85 3.00 8.67
CA ASP A 62 11.69 1.92 8.13
C ASP A 62 11.71 1.94 6.59
N ARG A 63 10.54 2.11 5.96
CA ARG A 63 10.44 2.19 4.50
C ARG A 63 11.13 3.42 3.94
N ALA A 64 11.07 4.55 4.63
CA ALA A 64 11.73 5.78 4.21
C ALA A 64 13.25 5.64 4.30
N ALA A 65 13.76 5.07 5.40
CA ALA A 65 15.18 4.83 5.62
C ALA A 65 15.78 3.81 4.62
N ASN A 66 15.03 2.74 4.30
CA ASN A 66 15.49 1.66 3.43
C ASN A 66 15.05 1.80 1.96
N LYS A 67 14.73 3.03 1.54
CA LYS A 67 14.23 3.33 0.20
C LYS A 67 15.38 3.32 -0.82
N LEU A 68 15.51 2.21 -1.54
CA LEU A 68 16.41 2.15 -2.69
C LEU A 68 15.81 2.87 -3.91
N THR A 69 16.64 3.67 -4.58
CA THR A 69 16.41 4.24 -5.90
C THR A 69 16.27 3.15 -6.97
N ARG A 70 15.83 3.52 -8.16
CA ARG A 70 15.71 2.57 -9.28
C ARG A 70 17.08 2.02 -9.69
N GLU A 71 18.11 2.87 -9.67
CA GLU A 71 19.48 2.51 -10.05
C GLU A 71 20.12 1.56 -9.05
N GLU A 72 20.01 1.84 -7.75
CA GLU A 72 20.53 0.95 -6.70
C GLU A 72 19.87 -0.43 -6.76
N ARG A 73 18.55 -0.50 -7.02
CA ARG A 73 17.86 -1.78 -7.19
C ARG A 73 18.35 -2.55 -8.42
N ALA A 74 18.70 -1.86 -9.50
CA ALA A 74 19.21 -2.51 -10.71
C ALA A 74 20.59 -3.13 -10.49
N LYS A 75 21.41 -2.50 -9.63
CA LYS A 75 22.76 -2.96 -9.28
C LYS A 75 22.80 -4.13 -8.30
N LEU A 76 21.67 -4.49 -7.65
CA LEU A 76 21.64 -5.61 -6.71
C LEU A 76 21.93 -6.95 -7.40
N THR A 77 22.85 -7.72 -6.82
CA THR A 77 23.10 -9.11 -7.19
C THR A 77 21.92 -10.02 -6.84
N SER A 78 21.88 -11.23 -7.39
CA SER A 78 20.85 -12.22 -7.07
C SER A 78 20.82 -12.56 -5.57
N ALA A 79 21.99 -12.70 -4.93
CA ALA A 79 22.10 -12.97 -3.50
C ALA A 79 21.55 -11.81 -2.65
N GLN A 80 21.90 -10.57 -2.99
CA GLN A 80 21.37 -9.39 -2.30
C GLN A 80 19.85 -9.23 -2.49
N LYS A 81 19.33 -9.56 -3.68
CA LYS A 81 17.88 -9.58 -3.92
C LYS A 81 17.17 -10.62 -3.05
N ALA A 82 17.75 -11.81 -2.88
CA ALA A 82 17.21 -12.86 -2.03
C ALA A 82 17.19 -12.42 -0.55
N ALA A 83 18.33 -11.96 -0.03
CA ALA A 83 18.43 -11.46 1.35
C ALA A 83 17.43 -10.33 1.65
N LYS A 84 17.27 -9.38 0.73
CA LYS A 84 16.30 -8.30 0.87
C LYS A 84 14.85 -8.80 0.80
N MET A 85 14.58 -9.88 0.06
CA MET A 85 13.27 -10.50 0.02
C MET A 85 12.95 -11.19 1.35
N GLU A 86 13.92 -11.91 1.93
CA GLU A 86 13.80 -12.52 3.26
C GLU A 86 13.52 -11.45 4.33
N GLU A 87 14.29 -10.36 4.35
CA GLU A 87 14.08 -9.23 5.27
C GLU A 87 12.66 -8.66 5.16
N ILE A 88 12.16 -8.46 3.92
CA ILE A 88 10.80 -7.96 3.69
C ILE A 88 9.74 -8.96 4.19
N LEU A 89 9.98 -10.26 4.03
CA LEU A 89 9.07 -11.30 4.51
C LEU A 89 9.04 -11.34 6.04
N GLU A 90 10.19 -11.27 6.71
CA GLU A 90 10.27 -11.20 8.17
C GLU A 90 9.55 -9.98 8.73
N LYS A 91 9.75 -8.79 8.13
CA LYS A 91 9.01 -7.58 8.50
C LYS A 91 7.49 -7.75 8.36
N ARG A 92 7.03 -8.43 7.30
CA ARG A 92 5.60 -8.72 7.12
C ARG A 92 5.07 -9.71 8.16
N ILE A 93 5.86 -10.70 8.53
CA ILE A 93 5.50 -11.66 9.59
C ILE A 93 5.41 -10.95 10.93
N ALA A 94 6.37 -10.10 11.26
CA ALA A 94 6.37 -9.29 12.49
C ALA A 94 5.12 -8.39 12.58
N ILE A 95 4.81 -7.63 11.53
CA ILE A 95 3.60 -6.80 11.47
C ILE A 95 2.33 -7.66 11.63
N LYS A 96 2.27 -8.83 10.97
CA LYS A 96 1.12 -9.74 11.09
C LYS A 96 0.93 -10.24 12.52
N ARG A 97 2.03 -10.55 13.24
CA ARG A 97 2.01 -10.96 14.65
C ARG A 97 1.60 -9.82 15.57
N GLN A 98 2.18 -8.62 15.39
CA GLN A 98 1.80 -7.44 16.17
C GLN A 98 0.33 -7.08 15.97
N MET A 99 -0.17 -7.12 14.73
CA MET A 99 -1.59 -6.90 14.46
C MET A 99 -2.47 -7.94 15.16
N LYS A 100 -2.07 -9.22 15.20
CA LYS A 100 -2.79 -10.26 15.94
C LYS A 100 -2.89 -9.97 17.44
N SER A 101 -1.87 -9.33 18.02
CA SER A 101 -1.89 -8.95 19.44
C SER A 101 -2.72 -7.70 19.75
N ILE A 102 -3.02 -6.87 18.75
CA ILE A 102 -3.80 -5.64 18.91
C ILE A 102 -5.29 -5.90 18.65
N LEU A 103 -5.59 -6.73 17.66
CA LEU A 103 -6.95 -7.03 17.23
C LEU A 103 -7.56 -8.17 18.04
N ASN A 104 -8.87 -8.13 18.23
CA ASN A 104 -9.61 -9.32 18.66
C ASN A 104 -9.78 -10.32 17.50
N ASP A 105 -10.31 -11.51 17.79
CA ASP A 105 -10.41 -12.59 16.81
C ASP A 105 -11.25 -12.23 15.59
N ASP A 106 -12.40 -11.56 15.78
CA ASP A 106 -13.27 -11.13 14.68
C ASP A 106 -12.62 -10.09 13.78
N GLN A 107 -11.98 -9.09 14.38
CA GLN A 107 -11.21 -8.07 13.68
C GLN A 107 -10.05 -8.68 12.92
N TYR A 108 -9.33 -9.63 13.53
CA TYR A 108 -8.20 -10.31 12.90
C TYR A 108 -8.64 -11.16 11.70
N ALA A 109 -9.76 -11.89 11.83
CA ALA A 109 -10.33 -12.66 10.72
C ALA A 109 -10.74 -11.75 9.55
N ARG A 110 -11.34 -10.58 9.83
CA ARG A 110 -11.63 -9.55 8.80
C ARG A 110 -10.34 -9.02 8.17
N PHE A 111 -9.32 -8.75 8.97
CA PHE A 111 -8.00 -8.30 8.50
C PHE A 111 -7.36 -9.32 7.55
N GLU A 112 -7.36 -10.61 7.89
CA GLU A 112 -6.83 -11.67 7.02
C GLU A 112 -7.60 -11.77 5.70
N LYS A 113 -8.93 -11.67 5.74
CA LYS A 113 -9.77 -11.62 4.53
C LYS A 113 -9.42 -10.42 3.64
N MET A 114 -9.20 -9.24 4.22
CA MET A 114 -8.76 -8.06 3.47
C MET A 114 -7.39 -8.28 2.82
N MET A 115 -6.44 -8.86 3.56
CA MET A 115 -5.11 -9.18 3.05
C MET A 115 -5.17 -10.17 1.87
N ALA A 116 -5.97 -11.23 1.99
CA ALA A 116 -6.18 -12.22 0.92
C ALA A 116 -6.81 -11.57 -0.33
N LYS A 117 -7.86 -10.76 -0.16
CA LYS A 117 -8.50 -10.03 -1.27
C LYS A 117 -7.51 -9.09 -1.97
N ASN A 118 -6.69 -8.38 -1.20
CA ASN A 118 -5.66 -7.49 -1.75
C ASN A 118 -4.58 -8.26 -2.52
N ALA A 119 -4.15 -9.42 -2.03
CA ALA A 119 -3.22 -10.30 -2.75
C ALA A 119 -3.82 -10.79 -4.08
N GLN A 120 -5.08 -11.26 -4.05
CA GLN A 120 -5.78 -11.72 -5.25
C GLN A 120 -5.94 -10.59 -6.28
N ARG A 121 -6.29 -9.38 -5.84
CA ARG A 121 -6.38 -8.20 -6.72
C ARG A 121 -5.04 -7.87 -7.37
N LYS A 122 -3.94 -7.91 -6.62
CA LYS A 122 -2.59 -7.70 -7.15
C LYS A 122 -2.23 -8.75 -8.20
N MET A 123 -2.53 -10.02 -7.95
CA MET A 123 -2.29 -11.11 -8.90
C MET A 123 -3.08 -10.93 -10.20
N LYS A 124 -4.38 -10.63 -10.11
CA LYS A 124 -5.23 -10.34 -11.28
C LYS A 124 -4.71 -9.14 -12.07
N GLY A 125 -4.29 -8.08 -11.39
CA GLY A 125 -3.71 -6.88 -12.00
C GLY A 125 -2.40 -7.18 -12.75
N ALA A 126 -1.52 -8.00 -12.16
CA ALA A 126 -0.28 -8.41 -12.81
C ALA A 126 -0.56 -9.24 -14.09
N LYS A 127 -1.52 -10.16 -14.04
CA LYS A 127 -1.92 -10.99 -15.19
C LYS A 127 -2.43 -10.14 -16.36
N LYS A 128 -3.29 -9.14 -16.08
CA LYS A 128 -3.79 -8.19 -17.09
C LYS A 128 -2.68 -7.36 -17.74
N ARG A 129 -1.67 -6.92 -16.97
CA ARG A 129 -0.54 -6.14 -17.51
C ARG A 129 0.40 -6.99 -18.38
N LYS A 130 0.55 -8.28 -18.06
CA LYS A 130 1.33 -9.23 -18.88
C LYS A 130 0.62 -9.53 -20.20
N GLY A 131 -0.71 -9.69 -20.18
CA GLY A 131 -1.50 -9.91 -21.39
C GLY A 131 -1.48 -8.74 -22.39
N LYS A 132 -1.52 -7.49 -21.92
CA LYS A 132 -1.40 -6.31 -22.82
C LYS A 132 -0.03 -6.20 -23.49
N ARG A 133 1.06 -6.47 -22.75
CA ARG A 133 2.43 -6.39 -23.30
C ARG A 133 2.76 -7.45 -24.35
N GLY A 134 1.98 -8.52 -24.44
CA GLY A 134 2.15 -9.55 -25.48
C GLY A 134 1.42 -9.23 -26.79
N ASN A 135 0.58 -8.19 -26.83
CA ASN A 135 -0.24 -7.84 -27.99
C ASN A 135 0.21 -6.54 -28.68
N ASP A 136 1.23 -5.88 -28.15
CA ASP A 136 1.80 -4.63 -28.69
C ASP A 136 3.16 -4.88 -29.37
N GLY A 137 3.44 -6.14 -29.74
CA GLY A 137 4.73 -6.60 -30.30
C GLY A 137 4.61 -7.58 -31.47
N GLU A 138 3.45 -7.64 -32.12
CA GLU A 138 3.25 -8.22 -33.46
C GLU A 138 2.88 -7.11 -34.44
#